data_AF-A0A7N2LFA8-F1
#
_entry.id   AF-A0A7N2LFA8-F1
#
_cell.length_a   1.000
_cell.length_b   1.000
_cell.length_c   1.000
_cell.angle_alpha   90.00
_cell.angle_beta   90.00
_cell.angle_gamma   90.00
#
_symmetry.space_group_name_H-M   'P 1'
#
loop_
_entity.id
_entity.type
_entity.pdbx_description
1 polymer ?
#
loop_
_entity_poly.entity_id
_entity_poly.type
_entity_poly.pdbx_seq_one_letter_code
_entity_poly.pdbx_strand_id
1 'polypeptide(L)'
;MLDIPGRSYTGVQGNIAVYNPDVKLGESYAEIHVINGAEYNTNAIITGWMVSPTMYMGTSYSYFFAHWTIDGSKSTGCFNLYCPGFVQIDRRVHLGAPISNVSIPYGPHFEIPVSIFKEDDGNWWITYNGINVGYYPANIFNNFTNPQIVGWGGIAVVPDPTTGISPPMGSGVFPDGKYEHSCSIRFVQYKNNSGILDGPYGGSYEKIIDSPGCYSVADPVYRAIQGYNFDFGGPGGKCGN
;
A
#
# COMPACT_ATOMS: atom_id res chain seq x y z
N MET A 1 2.56 -10.40 2.66
CA MET A 1 3.43 -10.36 1.47
C MET A 1 3.41 -11.72 0.78
N LEU A 2 3.51 -11.77 -0.55
CA LEU A 2 3.63 -13.00 -1.33
C LEU A 2 5.01 -13.00 -2.00
N ASP A 3 5.90 -13.88 -1.56
CA ASP A 3 7.22 -14.14 -2.15
C ASP A 3 7.41 -15.66 -2.23
N ILE A 4 7.00 -16.25 -3.34
CA ILE A 4 7.09 -17.71 -3.56
C ILE A 4 8.18 -17.92 -4.60
N PRO A 5 9.29 -18.62 -4.26
CA PRO A 5 10.39 -18.84 -5.18
C PRO A 5 9.92 -19.40 -6.54
N GLY A 6 10.34 -18.75 -7.62
CA GLY A 6 10.01 -19.15 -9.00
C GLY A 6 8.63 -18.71 -9.49
N ARG A 7 7.86 -17.95 -8.69
CA ARG A 7 6.64 -17.29 -9.15
C ARG A 7 6.90 -15.83 -9.48
N SER A 8 6.14 -15.32 -10.44
CA SER A 8 6.16 -13.92 -10.80
C SER A 8 4.75 -13.38 -10.98
N TYR A 9 4.64 -12.08 -10.73
CA TYR A 9 3.37 -11.38 -10.63
C TYR A 9 3.28 -10.25 -11.66
N THR A 10 2.12 -10.13 -12.28
CA THR A 10 1.77 -9.05 -13.23
C THR A 10 0.75 -8.09 -12.63
N GLY A 11 0.35 -8.28 -11.37
CA GLY A 11 -0.36 -7.23 -10.65
C GLY A 11 -0.90 -7.63 -9.29
N VAL A 12 -1.49 -6.64 -8.65
CA VAL A 12 -1.96 -6.63 -7.27
C VAL A 12 -3.12 -5.65 -7.15
N GLN A 13 -4.14 -5.98 -6.37
CA GLN A 13 -5.27 -5.10 -6.10
C GLN A 13 -5.86 -5.34 -4.72
N GLY A 14 -6.58 -4.34 -4.22
CA GLY A 14 -7.37 -4.44 -3.00
C GLY A 14 -8.17 -3.17 -2.74
N ASN A 15 -9.20 -3.30 -1.91
CA ASN A 15 -9.98 -2.17 -1.42
C ASN A 15 -9.45 -1.80 -0.03
N ILE A 16 -8.79 -0.65 0.06
CA ILE A 16 -8.14 -0.21 1.28
C ILE A 16 -9.10 0.70 2.06
N ALA A 17 -9.42 0.34 3.30
CA ALA A 17 -10.14 1.25 4.19
C ALA A 17 -9.33 2.53 4.42
N VAL A 18 -9.97 3.70 4.31
CA VAL A 18 -9.29 5.00 4.41
C VAL A 18 -9.53 5.60 5.78
N TYR A 19 -8.46 6.08 6.44
CA TYR A 19 -8.55 6.77 7.73
C TYR A 19 -7.57 7.95 7.75
N ASN A 20 -7.89 8.96 8.56
CA ASN A 20 -7.00 10.07 8.90
C ASN A 20 -6.34 9.82 10.28
N PRO A 21 -5.34 8.93 10.42
CA PRO A 21 -4.62 8.78 11.69
C PRO A 21 -3.99 10.11 12.09
N ASP A 22 -3.93 10.37 13.41
CA ASP A 22 -3.35 11.61 13.94
C ASP A 22 -1.81 11.58 13.90
N VAL A 23 -1.27 11.78 12.70
CA VAL A 23 0.17 11.84 12.47
C VAL A 23 0.66 13.26 12.76
N LYS A 24 1.41 13.43 13.86
CA LYS A 24 2.07 14.70 14.19
C LYS A 24 3.47 14.83 13.57
N LEU A 25 4.19 13.72 13.53
CA LEU A 25 5.55 13.61 13.04
C LEU A 25 5.71 12.25 12.35
N GLY A 26 6.49 12.19 11.28
CA GLY A 26 6.62 10.97 10.48
C GLY A 26 5.45 10.80 9.52
N GLU A 27 5.16 9.55 9.18
CA GLU A 27 4.24 9.20 8.10
C GLU A 27 3.49 7.90 8.41
N SER A 28 2.26 7.78 7.94
CA SER A 28 1.46 6.57 8.05
C SER A 28 0.83 6.24 6.71
N TYR A 29 0.90 4.96 6.32
CA TYR A 29 0.51 4.45 5.01
C TYR A 29 -0.45 3.29 5.14
N ALA A 30 -1.34 3.17 4.16
CA ALA A 30 -1.96 1.90 3.80
C ALA A 30 -1.81 1.71 2.30
N GLU A 31 -1.23 0.58 1.89
CA GLU A 31 -0.71 0.41 0.54
C GLU A 31 -0.89 -1.00 -0.02
N ILE A 32 -0.74 -1.07 -1.35
CA ILE A 32 -0.43 -2.26 -2.12
C ILE A 32 0.88 -2.02 -2.88
N HIS A 33 1.63 -3.08 -3.13
CA HIS A 33 2.89 -2.98 -3.85
C HIS A 33 3.18 -4.19 -4.74
N VAL A 34 3.98 -3.92 -5.77
CA VAL A 34 4.72 -4.90 -6.57
C VAL A 34 6.19 -4.59 -6.40
N ILE A 35 7.01 -5.61 -6.13
CA ILE A 35 8.44 -5.47 -5.83
C ILE A 35 9.23 -6.56 -6.57
N ASN A 36 10.45 -6.21 -6.98
CA ASN A 36 11.43 -7.15 -7.49
C ASN A 36 12.83 -6.80 -7.01
N GLY A 37 13.62 -7.82 -6.69
CA GLY A 37 14.97 -7.64 -6.16
C GLY A 37 14.99 -7.48 -4.65
N ALA A 38 16.17 -7.17 -4.13
CA ALA A 38 16.42 -7.00 -2.70
C ALA A 38 17.35 -5.81 -2.47
N GLU A 39 17.19 -5.16 -1.31
CA GLU A 39 17.99 -4.03 -0.86
C GLU A 39 18.11 -2.94 -1.95
N TYR A 40 19.34 -2.62 -2.38
CA TYR A 40 19.64 -1.54 -3.32
C TYR A 40 19.47 -1.90 -4.79
N ASN A 41 19.01 -3.12 -5.10
CA ASN A 41 18.62 -3.53 -6.46
C ASN A 41 17.09 -3.69 -6.57
N THR A 42 16.35 -3.07 -5.65
CA THR A 42 14.90 -3.20 -5.56
C THR A 42 14.21 -2.27 -6.54
N ASN A 43 13.41 -2.85 -7.43
CA ASN A 43 12.40 -2.12 -8.19
C ASN A 43 11.08 -2.24 -7.43
N ALA A 44 10.36 -1.14 -7.28
CA ALA A 44 9.06 -1.17 -6.62
C ALA A 44 8.09 -0.20 -7.29
N ILE A 45 6.82 -0.59 -7.28
CA ILE A 45 5.69 0.31 -7.48
C ILE A 45 4.77 0.11 -6.28
N ILE A 46 4.40 1.22 -5.67
CA ILE A 46 3.63 1.27 -4.44
C ILE A 46 2.50 2.27 -4.65
N THR A 47 1.29 1.95 -4.23
CA THR A 47 0.17 2.89 -4.24
C THR A 47 -0.82 2.61 -3.12
N GLY A 48 -1.58 3.63 -2.74
CA GLY A 48 -2.55 3.55 -1.66
C GLY A 48 -2.85 4.95 -1.14
N TRP A 49 -3.03 5.08 0.17
CA TRP A 49 -3.14 6.38 0.82
C TRP A 49 -2.07 6.57 1.88
N MET A 50 -1.68 7.83 2.09
CA MET A 50 -0.71 8.21 3.11
C MET A 50 -1.13 9.48 3.85
N VAL A 51 -0.71 9.61 5.10
CA VAL A 51 -0.71 10.87 5.85
C VAL A 51 0.75 11.24 6.13
N SER A 52 1.20 12.36 5.56
CA SER A 52 2.55 12.91 5.78
C SER A 52 2.46 14.42 5.97
N PRO A 53 2.51 14.89 7.23
CA PRO A 53 2.57 16.33 7.52
C PRO A 53 3.76 17.01 6.82
N THR A 54 4.89 16.32 6.66
CA THR A 54 6.09 16.85 6.00
C THR A 54 5.83 17.12 4.51
N MET A 55 5.18 16.19 3.80
CA MET A 55 4.90 16.32 2.37
C MET A 55 3.76 17.29 2.08
N TYR A 56 2.73 17.30 2.93
CA TYR A 56 1.48 18.03 2.71
C TYR A 56 1.29 19.20 3.67
N MET A 57 2.37 19.93 3.99
CA MET A 57 2.33 21.21 4.71
C MET A 57 1.54 21.19 6.04
N GLY A 58 1.65 20.08 6.79
CA GLY A 58 1.05 19.94 8.11
C GLY A 58 -0.41 19.47 8.13
N THR A 59 -1.01 19.14 6.98
CA THR A 59 -2.38 18.60 6.96
C THR A 59 -2.45 17.18 7.54
N SER A 60 -3.59 16.83 8.12
CA SER A 60 -3.88 15.50 8.67
C SER A 60 -4.78 14.65 7.76
N TYR A 61 -4.86 14.97 6.47
CA TYR A 61 -5.69 14.22 5.52
C TYR A 61 -4.92 13.04 4.94
N SER A 62 -5.63 11.97 4.57
CA SER A 62 -5.12 10.93 3.70
C SER A 62 -5.06 11.45 2.27
N TYR A 63 -3.91 11.27 1.64
CA TYR A 63 -3.68 11.60 0.23
C TYR A 63 -3.49 10.31 -0.56
N PHE A 64 -4.19 10.19 -1.69
CA PHE A 64 -3.92 9.12 -2.64
C PHE A 64 -2.53 9.32 -3.23
N PHE A 65 -1.67 8.31 -3.14
CA PHE A 65 -0.29 8.43 -3.56
C PHE A 65 0.15 7.27 -4.44
N ALA A 66 1.24 7.51 -5.17
CA ALA A 66 2.05 6.45 -5.72
C ALA A 66 3.53 6.74 -5.46
N HIS A 67 4.31 5.70 -5.33
CA HIS A 67 5.76 5.76 -5.24
C HIS A 67 6.37 4.69 -6.15
N TRP A 68 7.49 5.00 -6.77
CA TRP A 68 8.28 4.03 -7.53
C TRP A 68 9.77 4.18 -7.21
N THR A 69 10.57 3.15 -7.42
CA THR A 69 12.04 3.18 -7.33
C THR A 69 12.65 2.05 -8.18
N ILE A 70 13.94 2.15 -8.52
CA ILE A 70 14.72 1.12 -9.24
C ILE A 70 15.98 0.68 -8.48
N ASP A 71 16.20 1.22 -7.28
CA ASP A 71 17.37 0.96 -6.44
C ASP A 71 17.06 0.94 -4.93
N GLY A 72 15.82 0.58 -4.57
CA GLY A 72 15.39 0.53 -3.17
C GLY A 72 15.41 1.89 -2.46
N SER A 73 15.05 2.94 -3.19
CA SER A 73 15.04 4.33 -2.70
C SER A 73 16.40 4.86 -2.24
N LYS A 74 17.51 4.29 -2.73
CA LYS A 74 18.86 4.72 -2.37
C LYS A 74 19.24 6.04 -3.04
N SER A 75 19.05 6.12 -4.35
CA SER A 75 19.34 7.30 -5.17
C SER A 75 18.24 7.59 -6.20
N THR A 76 17.35 6.64 -6.42
CA THR A 76 16.18 6.79 -7.28
C THR A 76 14.90 6.69 -6.47
N GLY A 77 13.80 7.05 -7.10
CA GLY A 77 12.49 6.88 -6.54
C GLY A 77 11.89 8.16 -5.99
N CYS A 78 10.57 8.16 -5.95
CA CYS A 78 9.84 9.41 -6.01
C CYS A 78 8.36 9.20 -5.78
N PHE A 79 7.78 10.16 -5.10
CA PHE A 79 6.35 10.22 -4.84
C PHE A 79 5.62 11.02 -5.92
N ASN A 80 4.42 10.56 -6.24
CA ASN A 80 3.45 11.25 -7.07
C ASN A 80 4.07 11.76 -8.39
N LEU A 81 3.88 13.04 -8.68
CA LEU A 81 4.40 13.73 -9.87
C LEU A 81 5.58 14.65 -9.53
N TYR A 82 6.24 14.46 -8.38
CA TYR A 82 7.37 15.32 -7.97
C TYR A 82 8.61 15.13 -8.86
N CYS A 83 8.66 14.05 -9.63
CA CYS A 83 9.68 13.78 -10.63
C CYS A 83 9.06 13.13 -11.87
N PRO A 84 9.79 13.10 -13.00
CA PRO A 84 9.38 12.33 -14.16
C PRO A 84 9.33 10.83 -13.86
N GLY A 85 8.35 10.13 -14.41
CA GLY A 85 8.25 8.67 -14.31
C GLY A 85 6.81 8.18 -14.48
N PHE A 86 5.85 8.89 -13.90
CA PHE A 86 4.43 8.58 -14.05
C PHE A 86 3.80 9.40 -15.18
N VAL A 87 3.02 8.74 -16.04
CA VAL A 87 2.20 9.38 -17.06
C VAL A 87 0.77 9.40 -16.56
N GLN A 88 0.31 10.56 -16.09
CA GLN A 88 -1.08 10.73 -15.67
C GLN A 88 -2.02 10.88 -16.87
N ILE A 89 -3.11 10.11 -16.86
CA ILE A 89 -4.07 10.03 -17.97
C ILE A 89 -5.42 10.62 -17.57
N ASP A 90 -5.97 10.20 -16.43
CA ASP A 90 -7.25 10.72 -15.96
C ASP A 90 -7.09 12.12 -15.32
N ARG A 91 -8.12 12.94 -15.46
CA ARG A 91 -8.16 14.32 -14.96
C ARG A 91 -9.05 14.50 -13.73
N ARG A 92 -9.84 13.48 -13.38
CA ARG A 92 -10.76 13.46 -12.24
C ARG A 92 -10.10 12.94 -10.99
N VAL A 93 -9.16 12.00 -11.14
CA VAL A 93 -8.36 11.43 -10.07
C VAL A 93 -6.88 11.68 -10.39
N HIS A 94 -6.14 12.25 -9.44
CA HIS A 94 -4.73 12.53 -9.61
C HIS A 94 -3.93 12.10 -8.37
N LEU A 95 -2.66 11.75 -8.57
CA LEU A 95 -1.75 11.45 -7.47
C LEU A 95 -1.53 12.72 -6.63
N GLY A 96 -1.38 12.55 -5.31
CA GLY A 96 -1.27 13.65 -4.36
C GLY A 96 -2.59 14.39 -4.10
N ALA A 97 -3.74 13.84 -4.51
CA ALA A 97 -5.05 14.39 -4.16
C ALA A 97 -5.49 13.97 -2.75
N PRO A 98 -6.11 14.86 -1.95
CA PRO A 98 -6.72 14.47 -0.70
C PRO A 98 -7.95 13.58 -0.95
N ILE A 99 -8.16 12.58 -0.10
CA ILE A 99 -9.33 11.70 -0.16
C ILE A 99 -10.42 12.28 0.75
N SER A 100 -11.61 12.53 0.19
CA SER A 100 -12.69 13.20 0.92
C SER A 100 -13.50 12.26 1.82
N ASN A 101 -13.77 11.03 1.36
CA ASN A 101 -14.53 10.05 2.13
C ASN A 101 -13.57 9.18 2.93
N VAL A 102 -13.56 9.35 4.24
CA VAL A 102 -12.71 8.61 5.17
C VAL A 102 -13.56 7.94 6.25
N SER A 103 -13.11 6.77 6.68
CA SER A 103 -13.71 5.98 7.74
C SER A 103 -13.50 6.65 9.10
N ILE A 104 -14.43 6.36 10.00
CA ILE A 104 -14.35 6.72 11.42
C ILE A 104 -14.38 5.42 12.21
N PRO A 105 -13.43 5.17 13.13
CA PRO A 105 -13.48 3.98 13.98
C PRO A 105 -14.83 3.94 14.71
N TYR A 106 -15.48 2.76 14.75
CA TYR A 106 -16.81 2.57 15.35
C TYR A 106 -17.94 3.34 14.64
N GLY A 107 -17.74 3.73 13.39
CA GLY A 107 -18.65 4.58 12.63
C GLY A 107 -18.66 4.26 11.13
N PRO A 108 -19.03 5.25 10.28
CA PRO A 108 -19.07 5.06 8.84
C PRO A 108 -17.74 4.53 8.29
N HIS A 109 -17.82 3.58 7.37
CA HIS A 109 -16.68 2.91 6.77
C HIS A 109 -16.60 3.21 5.27
N PHE A 110 -15.43 3.64 4.81
CA PHE A 110 -15.14 4.00 3.43
C PHE A 110 -13.83 3.35 2.99
N GLU A 111 -13.81 2.87 1.75
CA GLU A 111 -12.67 2.20 1.14
C GLU A 111 -12.37 2.76 -0.24
N ILE A 112 -11.11 2.61 -0.67
CA ILE A 112 -10.65 2.90 -2.03
C ILE A 112 -10.20 1.60 -2.71
N PRO A 113 -10.95 1.11 -3.71
CA PRO A 113 -10.42 0.15 -4.67
C PRO A 113 -9.20 0.70 -5.40
N VAL A 114 -8.05 0.05 -5.24
CA VAL A 114 -6.81 0.39 -5.96
C VAL A 114 -6.17 -0.85 -6.57
N SER A 115 -5.46 -0.67 -7.68
CA SER A 115 -4.71 -1.75 -8.31
C SER A 115 -3.43 -1.26 -8.99
N ILE A 116 -2.47 -2.17 -9.11
CA ILE A 116 -1.29 -2.05 -9.97
C ILE A 116 -1.29 -3.27 -10.90
N PHE A 117 -1.46 -3.06 -12.20
CA PHE A 117 -1.42 -4.14 -13.20
C PHE A 117 -0.49 -3.80 -14.35
N LYS A 118 0.25 -4.81 -14.82
CA LYS A 118 0.94 -4.75 -16.10
C LYS A 118 -0.06 -5.10 -17.21
N GLU A 119 -0.20 -4.21 -18.17
CA GLU A 119 -1.11 -4.37 -19.31
C GLU A 119 -0.34 -4.79 -20.58
N ASP A 120 -1.08 -5.07 -21.66
CA ASP A 120 -0.54 -5.57 -22.94
C ASP A 120 0.42 -4.58 -23.63
N ASP A 121 0.33 -3.29 -23.30
CA ASP A 121 1.29 -2.26 -23.73
C ASP A 121 2.64 -2.34 -23.01
N GLY A 122 2.75 -3.25 -22.04
CA GLY A 122 3.93 -3.49 -21.21
C GLY A 122 4.04 -2.55 -20.00
N ASN A 123 3.21 -1.51 -19.93
CA ASN A 123 3.28 -0.49 -18.88
C ASN A 123 2.57 -0.96 -17.61
N TRP A 124 2.94 -0.36 -16.49
CA TRP A 124 2.34 -0.63 -15.19
C TRP A 124 1.31 0.42 -14.84
N TRP A 125 0.05 0.05 -14.91
CA TRP A 125 -1.10 0.92 -14.71
C TRP A 125 -1.55 0.94 -13.25
N ILE A 126 -1.82 2.14 -12.76
CA ILE A 126 -2.46 2.36 -11.46
C ILE A 126 -3.92 2.72 -11.69
N THR A 127 -4.81 2.02 -10.99
CA THR A 127 -6.24 2.34 -10.97
C THR A 127 -6.72 2.77 -9.60
N TYR A 128 -7.76 3.61 -9.59
CA TYR A 128 -8.47 4.07 -8.40
C TYR A 128 -9.96 4.05 -8.70
N ASN A 129 -10.76 3.32 -7.91
CA ASN A 129 -12.19 3.10 -8.13
C ASN A 129 -12.52 2.65 -9.56
N GLY A 130 -11.69 1.77 -10.13
CA GLY A 130 -11.84 1.27 -11.50
C GLY A 130 -11.50 2.28 -12.61
N ILE A 131 -11.00 3.46 -12.26
CA ILE A 131 -10.52 4.48 -13.21
C ILE A 131 -9.02 4.31 -13.40
N ASN A 132 -8.57 4.23 -14.65
CA ASN A 132 -7.14 4.24 -14.99
C ASN A 132 -6.55 5.63 -14.75
N VAL A 133 -5.90 5.82 -13.61
CA VAL A 133 -5.31 7.12 -13.20
C VAL A 133 -4.15 7.46 -14.13
N GLY A 134 -3.32 6.48 -14.43
CA GLY A 134 -2.13 6.61 -15.27
C GLY A 134 -1.22 5.40 -15.15
N TYR A 135 -0.01 5.51 -15.68
CA TYR A 135 0.92 4.40 -15.73
C TYR A 135 2.39 4.80 -15.57
N TYR A 136 3.20 3.85 -15.14
CA TYR A 136 4.66 3.90 -15.24
C TYR A 136 5.10 3.19 -16.52
N PRO A 137 5.86 3.84 -17.42
CA PRO A 137 6.43 3.19 -18.59
C PRO A 137 7.37 2.05 -18.18
N ALA A 138 7.30 0.91 -18.85
CA ALA A 138 8.10 -0.26 -18.50
C ALA A 138 9.63 0.01 -18.52
N ASN A 139 10.06 0.92 -19.39
CA ASN A 139 11.46 1.23 -19.65
C ASN A 139 12.16 2.05 -18.56
N ILE A 140 11.42 2.59 -17.58
CA ILE A 140 12.05 3.27 -16.45
C ILE A 140 12.64 2.27 -15.46
N PHE A 141 12.14 1.02 -15.46
CA PHE A 141 12.57 -0.02 -14.55
C PHE A 141 13.71 -0.85 -15.13
N ASN A 142 14.73 -1.12 -14.31
CA ASN A 142 15.91 -1.89 -14.74
C ASN A 142 15.72 -3.41 -14.53
N ASN A 143 14.79 -3.82 -13.66
CA ASN A 143 14.57 -5.22 -13.33
C ASN A 143 13.11 -5.47 -12.89
N PHE A 144 12.15 -5.23 -13.79
CA PHE A 144 10.71 -5.45 -13.52
C PHE A 144 10.03 -6.34 -14.57
N THR A 145 10.84 -7.19 -15.21
CA THR A 145 10.36 -8.16 -16.20
C THR A 145 9.57 -9.29 -15.54
N ASN A 146 10.04 -9.78 -14.38
CA ASN A 146 9.42 -10.84 -13.59
C ASN A 146 9.42 -10.48 -12.10
N PRO A 147 8.58 -9.54 -11.64
CA PRO A 147 8.50 -9.21 -10.22
C PRO A 147 8.14 -10.42 -9.37
N GLN A 148 8.90 -10.65 -8.31
CA GLN A 148 8.77 -11.83 -7.45
C GLN A 148 7.92 -11.57 -6.20
N ILE A 149 7.58 -10.31 -5.91
CA ILE A 149 6.92 -9.93 -4.66
C ILE A 149 5.71 -9.06 -4.95
N VAL A 150 4.59 -9.39 -4.31
CA VAL A 150 3.42 -8.50 -4.19
C VAL A 150 2.92 -8.48 -2.76
N GLY A 151 2.28 -7.39 -2.36
CA GLY A 151 1.83 -7.27 -0.98
C GLY A 151 0.84 -6.15 -0.76
N TRP A 152 0.35 -6.15 0.48
CA TRP A 152 -0.66 -5.26 1.03
C TRP A 152 -0.33 -5.05 2.49
N GLY A 153 -0.65 -3.88 3.03
CA GLY A 153 -0.54 -3.64 4.46
C GLY A 153 -0.50 -2.17 4.78
N GLY A 154 0.15 -1.85 5.89
CA GLY A 154 0.45 -0.49 6.29
C GLY A 154 1.90 -0.34 6.71
N ILE A 155 2.39 0.88 6.61
CA ILE A 155 3.74 1.28 7.00
C ILE A 155 3.59 2.48 7.93
N ALA A 156 4.35 2.50 9.00
CA ALA A 156 4.49 3.67 9.85
C ALA A 156 5.96 4.06 9.89
N VAL A 157 6.26 5.28 9.46
CA VAL A 157 7.62 5.82 9.40
C VAL A 157 7.79 6.86 10.49
N VAL A 158 8.85 6.74 11.26
CA VAL A 158 9.26 7.71 12.26
C VAL A 158 10.56 8.40 11.81
N PRO A 159 10.71 9.73 11.94
CA PRO A 159 11.91 10.40 11.43
C PRO A 159 13.19 10.04 12.19
N ASP A 160 13.07 9.77 13.49
CA ASP A 160 14.15 9.24 14.33
C ASP A 160 13.63 8.02 15.10
N PRO A 161 14.05 6.79 14.73
CA PRO A 161 13.65 5.56 15.41
C PRO A 161 14.03 5.52 16.90
N THR A 162 15.13 6.20 17.28
CA THR A 162 15.69 6.12 18.63
C THR A 162 14.99 7.02 19.64
N THR A 163 14.38 8.11 19.17
CA THR A 163 13.73 9.12 20.04
C THR A 163 12.27 9.38 19.68
N GLY A 164 11.83 8.94 18.51
CA GLY A 164 10.53 9.25 17.96
C GLY A 164 9.41 8.39 18.54
N ILE A 165 8.20 8.95 18.46
CA ILE A 165 6.96 8.24 18.72
C ILE A 165 6.41 7.83 17.36
N SER A 166 6.28 6.54 17.11
CA SER A 166 5.73 6.06 15.85
C SER A 166 4.25 6.44 15.77
N PRO A 167 3.77 6.91 14.61
CA PRO A 167 2.41 7.41 14.48
C PRO A 167 1.37 6.28 14.51
N PRO A 168 0.10 6.58 14.81
CA PRO A 168 -0.97 5.59 14.61
C PRO A 168 -1.03 5.09 13.16
N MET A 169 -1.38 3.82 12.98
CA MET A 169 -1.52 3.20 11.66
C MET A 169 -2.96 2.77 11.40
N GLY A 170 -3.46 3.10 10.20
CA GLY A 170 -4.84 2.83 9.83
C GLY A 170 -5.81 3.59 10.71
N SER A 171 -6.68 2.87 11.43
CA SER A 171 -7.63 3.46 12.37
C SER A 171 -7.00 3.84 13.72
N GLY A 172 -5.75 3.44 13.99
CA GLY A 172 -5.14 3.55 15.31
C GLY A 172 -5.53 2.42 16.29
N VAL A 173 -6.33 1.45 15.84
CA VAL A 173 -6.82 0.33 16.66
C VAL A 173 -6.21 -0.98 16.18
N PHE A 174 -5.83 -1.85 17.12
CA PHE A 174 -5.38 -3.20 16.78
C PHE A 174 -6.54 -4.03 16.18
N PRO A 175 -6.25 -4.96 15.25
CA PRO A 175 -7.22 -5.95 14.81
C PRO A 175 -7.82 -6.73 15.99
N ASP A 176 -9.12 -6.60 16.20
CA ASP A 176 -9.88 -7.29 17.26
C ASP A 176 -10.98 -8.21 16.70
N GLY A 177 -10.97 -8.42 15.38
CA GLY A 177 -11.96 -9.21 14.65
C GLY A 177 -13.27 -8.46 14.35
N LYS A 178 -13.35 -7.16 14.64
CA LYS A 178 -14.50 -6.32 14.32
C LYS A 178 -14.15 -5.33 13.21
N TYR A 179 -14.79 -5.55 12.07
CA TYR A 179 -14.57 -4.81 10.82
C TYR A 179 -14.61 -3.27 10.97
N GLU A 180 -15.46 -2.74 11.84
CA GLU A 180 -15.64 -1.29 11.98
C GLU A 180 -14.60 -0.62 12.90
N HIS A 181 -13.71 -1.39 13.52
CA HIS A 181 -12.75 -0.89 14.51
C HIS A 181 -11.36 -0.65 13.92
N SER A 182 -10.83 -1.64 13.20
CA SER A 182 -9.48 -1.62 12.62
C SER A 182 -9.48 -1.17 11.16
N CYS A 183 -8.30 -0.88 10.62
CA CYS A 183 -8.13 -0.74 9.18
C CYS A 183 -8.18 -2.13 8.53
N SER A 184 -8.69 -2.21 7.31
CA SER A 184 -8.80 -3.46 6.57
C SER A 184 -8.44 -3.26 5.11
N ILE A 185 -8.00 -4.36 4.48
CA ILE A 185 -7.92 -4.44 3.03
C ILE A 185 -8.78 -5.61 2.59
N ARG A 186 -9.77 -5.34 1.74
CA ARG A 186 -10.71 -6.33 1.20
C ARG A 186 -10.45 -6.62 -0.27
N PHE A 187 -11.03 -7.69 -0.79
CA PHE A 187 -10.85 -8.12 -2.18
C PHE A 187 -9.39 -8.18 -2.62
N VAL A 188 -8.54 -8.63 -1.69
CA VAL A 188 -7.09 -8.77 -1.84
C VAL A 188 -6.81 -9.82 -2.91
N GLN A 189 -6.25 -9.41 -4.05
CA GLN A 189 -5.95 -10.31 -5.16
C GLN A 189 -4.68 -9.94 -5.90
N TYR A 190 -3.92 -10.94 -6.33
CA TYR A 190 -2.78 -10.78 -7.22
C TYR A 190 -3.06 -11.45 -8.57
N LYS A 191 -2.35 -11.01 -9.61
CA LYS A 191 -2.32 -11.66 -10.93
C LYS A 191 -0.95 -12.27 -11.15
N ASN A 192 -0.89 -13.56 -11.43
CA ASN A 192 0.36 -14.23 -11.77
C ASN A 192 0.73 -14.04 -13.25
N ASN A 193 1.92 -14.48 -13.67
CA ASN A 193 2.34 -14.42 -15.08
C ASN A 193 1.47 -15.23 -16.06
N SER A 194 0.69 -16.20 -15.58
CA SER A 194 -0.31 -16.93 -16.40
C SER A 194 -1.62 -16.14 -16.58
N GLY A 195 -1.70 -14.93 -16.03
CA GLY A 195 -2.89 -14.08 -16.09
C GLY A 195 -4.01 -14.47 -15.13
N ILE A 196 -3.79 -15.44 -14.24
CA ILE A 196 -4.78 -15.89 -13.27
C ILE A 196 -4.80 -14.94 -12.08
N LEU A 197 -6.01 -14.48 -11.74
CA LEU A 197 -6.28 -13.75 -10.50
C LEU A 197 -6.55 -14.72 -9.36
N ASP A 198 -5.86 -14.52 -8.25
CA ASP A 198 -6.01 -15.33 -7.04
C ASP A 198 -5.76 -14.47 -5.79
N GLY A 199 -6.00 -15.01 -4.59
CA GLY A 199 -5.75 -14.33 -3.33
C GLY A 199 -4.74 -15.05 -2.43
N PRO A 200 -4.36 -14.45 -1.30
CA PRO A 200 -3.50 -15.11 -0.32
C PRO A 200 -4.29 -16.21 0.43
N TYR A 201 -3.98 -17.48 0.19
CA TYR A 201 -4.64 -18.61 0.83
C TYR A 201 -3.65 -19.61 1.42
N GLY A 202 -4.03 -20.22 2.54
CA GLY A 202 -3.17 -21.17 3.25
C GLY A 202 -1.80 -20.57 3.59
N GLY A 203 -0.73 -21.32 3.34
CA GLY A 203 0.65 -20.85 3.55
C GLY A 203 1.26 -20.12 2.35
N SER A 204 0.46 -19.55 1.44
CA SER A 204 0.98 -18.88 0.25
C SER A 204 1.66 -17.54 0.56
N TYR A 205 1.45 -16.99 1.75
CA TYR A 205 1.88 -15.65 2.15
C TYR A 205 2.78 -15.68 3.39
N GLU A 206 3.57 -14.61 3.51
CA GLU A 206 4.32 -14.27 4.71
C GLU A 206 3.68 -13.07 5.42
N LYS A 207 3.59 -13.17 6.75
CA LYS A 207 3.13 -12.11 7.64
C LYS A 207 4.34 -11.41 8.24
N ILE A 208 4.49 -10.11 7.94
CA ILE A 208 5.59 -9.28 8.43
C ILE A 208 5.03 -8.31 9.47
N ILE A 209 5.66 -8.27 10.65
CA ILE A 209 5.32 -7.34 11.75
C ILE A 209 6.62 -6.87 12.38
N ASP A 210 7.08 -5.68 12.00
CA ASP A 210 8.36 -5.14 12.47
C ASP A 210 8.30 -4.70 13.94
N SER A 211 7.15 -4.16 14.37
CA SER A 211 6.95 -3.68 15.74
C SER A 211 5.66 -4.22 16.37
N PRO A 212 5.64 -5.47 16.86
CA PRO A 212 4.43 -6.13 17.36
C PRO A 212 3.82 -5.48 18.62
N GLY A 213 4.61 -4.67 19.36
CA GLY A 213 4.10 -3.90 20.50
C GLY A 213 3.24 -2.70 20.10
N CYS A 214 3.33 -2.24 18.85
CA CYS A 214 2.63 -1.06 18.35
C CYS A 214 1.63 -1.35 17.25
N TYR A 215 1.89 -2.38 16.45
CA TYR A 215 1.09 -2.73 15.29
C TYR A 215 0.86 -4.22 15.22
N SER A 216 -0.26 -4.60 14.59
CA SER A 216 -0.55 -5.99 14.31
C SER A 216 -1.30 -6.11 12.99
N VAL A 217 -1.26 -7.32 12.43
CA VAL A 217 -1.99 -7.70 11.23
C VAL A 217 -2.59 -9.09 11.45
N ALA A 218 -3.88 -9.22 11.14
CA ALA A 218 -4.60 -10.47 11.20
C ALA A 218 -4.25 -11.35 10.00
N ASP A 219 -4.45 -12.66 10.14
CA ASP A 219 -4.29 -13.56 9.02
C ASP A 219 -5.40 -13.35 7.97
N PRO A 220 -5.09 -13.37 6.66
CA PRO A 220 -6.08 -13.28 5.61
C PRO A 220 -7.13 -14.39 5.70
N VAL A 221 -8.38 -13.99 5.55
CA VAL A 221 -9.54 -14.89 5.52
C VAL A 221 -10.38 -14.63 4.28
N TYR A 222 -10.93 -15.68 3.70
CA TYR A 222 -11.91 -15.54 2.63
C TYR A 222 -13.33 -15.41 3.20
N ARG A 223 -14.05 -14.36 2.80
CA ARG A 223 -15.45 -14.14 3.14
C ARG A 223 -16.22 -13.80 1.87
N ALA A 224 -17.33 -14.49 1.60
CA ALA A 224 -18.04 -14.43 0.32
C ALA A 224 -18.34 -13.01 -0.18
N ILE A 225 -18.66 -12.06 0.71
CA ILE A 225 -19.02 -10.67 0.38
C ILE A 225 -17.84 -9.68 0.48
N GLN A 226 -16.66 -10.13 0.93
CA GLN A 226 -15.46 -9.29 1.13
C GLN A 226 -14.23 -9.82 0.37
N GLY A 227 -14.35 -10.97 -0.30
CA GLY A 227 -13.22 -11.69 -0.87
C GLY A 227 -12.20 -12.12 0.19
N TYR A 228 -10.94 -12.29 -0.24
CA TYR A 228 -9.83 -12.35 0.71
C TYR A 228 -9.66 -10.98 1.36
N ASN A 229 -9.62 -10.97 2.68
CA ASN A 229 -9.52 -9.75 3.48
C ASN A 229 -8.70 -10.01 4.74
N PHE A 230 -8.08 -8.95 5.25
CA PHE A 230 -7.43 -8.96 6.56
C PHE A 230 -7.47 -7.56 7.17
N ASP A 231 -7.34 -7.55 8.50
CA ASP A 231 -7.32 -6.34 9.30
C ASP A 231 -5.89 -6.03 9.76
N PHE A 232 -5.54 -4.75 9.87
CA PHE A 232 -4.25 -4.29 10.35
C PHE A 232 -4.37 -2.92 11.04
N GLY A 233 -3.36 -2.56 11.82
CA GLY A 233 -3.27 -1.25 12.44
C GLY A 233 -2.68 -1.30 13.83
N GLY A 234 -2.78 -0.16 14.52
CA GLY A 234 -2.38 -0.03 15.90
C GLY A 234 -2.13 1.43 16.29
N PRO A 235 -2.08 1.73 17.60
CA PRO A 235 -2.04 3.10 18.11
C PRO A 235 -0.68 3.79 17.90
N GLY A 236 0.35 3.07 17.48
CA GLY A 236 1.72 3.57 17.49
C GLY A 236 2.24 3.68 18.93
N GLY A 237 3.21 4.58 19.15
CA GLY A 237 3.85 4.76 20.46
C GLY A 237 5.35 4.56 20.43
N LYS A 238 5.92 4.06 21.54
CA LYS A 238 7.35 3.73 21.63
C LYS A 238 7.57 2.31 21.10
N CYS A 239 7.77 2.20 19.80
CA CYS A 239 7.79 0.92 19.11
C CYS A 239 9.16 0.22 19.11
N GLY A 240 10.20 0.93 19.55
CA GLY A 240 11.58 0.49 19.38
C GLY A 240 12.07 0.77 17.96
N ASN A 241 13.31 0.37 17.70
CA ASN A 241 13.92 0.36 16.36
C ASN A 241 13.51 -0.89 15.61
#